data_AF-A0A8D8CAQ7-F1
#
_entry.id   AF-A0A8D8CAQ7-F1
#
_cell.length_a   1.000
_cell.length_b   1.000
_cell.length_c   1.000
_cell.angle_alpha   90.00
_cell.angle_beta   90.00
_cell.angle_gamma   90.00
#
_symmetry.space_group_name_H-M   'P 1'
#
loop_
_entity.id
_entity.type
_entity.pdbx_description
1 polymer ?
#
loop_
_entity_poly.entity_id
_entity_poly.type
_entity_poly.pdbx_seq_one_letter_code
_entity_poly.pdbx_strand_id
1 'polypeptide(L)'
;MVYNNVVPNRSKMFRLKVRGVVDNLCEICNNVDSTEHRIKNCKNTRPVWEWVEEIISKRLKLVVEDPEEIMQMSIVTSMKRKACLWLVAEVICFNLKNTKNATVKDFQHHIRKIRWNFREVFKKHFGNLLNIC
;
A
#
# COMPACT_ATOMS: atom_id res chain seq x y z
N MET A 1 -7.96 9.20 -6.48
CA MET A 1 -8.46 10.51 -6.02
C MET A 1 -8.69 10.62 -4.52
N VAL A 2 -9.25 9.62 -3.81
CA VAL A 2 -9.66 9.81 -2.40
C VAL A 2 -8.49 9.87 -1.41
N TYR A 3 -7.58 8.89 -1.41
CA TYR A 3 -6.48 8.90 -0.43
C TYR A 3 -5.45 10.02 -0.71
N ASN A 4 -5.19 10.30 -1.99
CA ASN A 4 -4.34 11.41 -2.41
C ASN A 4 -4.86 12.76 -1.94
N ASN A 5 -6.17 12.91 -1.69
CA ASN A 5 -6.77 14.14 -1.14
C ASN A 5 -6.86 14.12 0.39
N VAL A 6 -7.15 12.97 1.00
CA VAL A 6 -7.40 12.86 2.45
C VAL A 6 -6.11 12.74 3.27
N VAL A 7 -5.09 12.02 2.78
CA VAL A 7 -3.91 11.71 3.58
C VAL A 7 -3.01 12.94 3.73
N PRO A 8 -2.72 13.41 4.95
CA PRO A 8 -1.82 14.54 5.16
C PRO A 8 -0.38 14.16 4.79
N ASN A 9 0.30 15.03 4.04
CA ASN A 9 1.72 14.90 3.70
C ASN A 9 2.42 16.26 3.76
N ARG A 10 3.77 16.30 3.85
CA ARG A 10 4.51 17.56 4.00
C ARG A 10 4.31 18.48 2.81
N SER A 11 4.15 17.96 1.59
CA SER A 11 3.83 18.81 0.42
C SER A 11 2.52 19.59 0.62
N LYS A 12 1.47 18.94 1.13
CA LYS A 12 0.20 19.60 1.44
C LYS A 12 0.34 20.57 2.61
N MET A 13 1.01 20.15 3.69
CA MET A 13 1.18 20.99 4.88
C MET A 13 2.01 22.24 4.58
N PHE A 14 3.06 22.11 3.76
CA PHE A 14 3.88 23.21 3.26
C PHE A 14 3.06 24.18 2.42
N ARG A 15 2.27 23.66 1.46
CA ARG A 15 1.36 24.48 0.64
C ARG A 15 0.33 25.25 1.48
N LEU A 16 -0.15 24.65 2.57
CA LEU A 16 -1.07 25.26 3.52
C LEU A 16 -0.39 26.15 4.58
N LYS A 17 0.94 26.32 4.51
CA LYS A 17 1.75 27.11 5.46
C LYS A 17 1.53 26.70 6.93
N VAL A 18 1.42 25.39 7.18
CA VAL A 18 1.30 24.85 8.54
C VAL A 18 2.57 25.21 9.33
N ARG A 19 2.39 25.76 10.54
CA ARG A 19 3.50 26.17 11.41
C ARG A 19 4.45 25.00 11.67
N GLY A 20 5.75 25.23 11.50
CA GLY A 20 6.80 24.23 11.72
C GLY A 20 7.11 23.34 10.50
N VAL A 21 6.36 23.46 9.40
CA VAL A 21 6.68 22.80 8.14
C VAL A 21 7.43 23.78 7.24
N VAL A 22 8.74 23.59 7.10
CA VAL A 22 9.65 24.51 6.39
C VAL A 22 9.88 24.14 4.93
N ASP A 23 9.55 22.92 4.54
CA ASP A 23 9.76 22.36 3.20
C ASP A 23 8.66 21.34 2.85
N ASN A 24 8.67 20.87 1.60
CA ASN A 24 7.82 19.80 1.11
C ASN A 24 8.56 18.45 1.01
N LEU A 25 9.67 18.27 1.74
CA LEU A 25 10.57 17.14 1.54
C LEU A 25 10.33 16.02 2.56
N CYS A 26 10.60 14.79 2.14
CA CYS A 26 10.50 13.59 2.97
C CYS A 26 11.69 13.52 3.92
N GLU A 27 11.42 13.37 5.22
CA GLU A 27 12.45 13.30 6.26
C GLU A 27 13.43 12.12 6.11
N ILE A 28 13.09 11.11 5.30
CA ILE A 28 13.86 9.86 5.17
C ILE A 28 14.80 9.90 3.96
N CYS A 29 14.33 10.45 2.84
CA CYS A 29 15.07 10.38 1.57
C CYS A 29 15.16 11.72 0.83
N ASN A 30 14.68 12.81 1.44
CA ASN A 30 14.76 14.18 0.95
C ASN A 30 14.11 14.44 -0.43
N ASN A 31 13.26 13.52 -0.91
CA ASN A 31 12.43 13.70 -2.09
C ASN A 31 11.12 14.43 -1.74
N VAL A 32 10.38 14.92 -2.74
CA VAL A 32 9.07 15.54 -2.53
C VAL A 32 8.12 14.56 -1.82
N ASP A 33 7.63 14.96 -0.64
CA ASP A 33 6.78 14.16 0.21
C ASP A 33 5.32 14.24 -0.24
N SER A 34 4.99 13.43 -1.25
CA SER A 34 3.63 13.18 -1.72
C SER A 34 3.08 11.87 -1.14
N THR A 35 1.77 11.64 -1.26
CA THR A 35 1.19 10.39 -0.79
C THR A 35 1.65 9.20 -1.64
N GLU A 36 1.74 9.39 -2.96
CA GLU A 36 2.36 8.42 -3.87
C GLU A 36 3.79 8.11 -3.46
N HIS A 37 4.58 9.13 -3.12
CA HIS A 37 5.95 8.94 -2.63
C HIS A 37 5.97 8.05 -1.38
N ARG A 38 5.12 8.32 -0.39
CA ARG A 38 5.04 7.52 0.84
C ARG A 38 4.59 6.07 0.59
N ILE A 39 3.84 5.80 -0.46
CA ILE A 39 3.34 4.45 -0.77
C ILE A 39 4.36 3.67 -1.61
N LYS A 40 4.92 4.28 -2.66
CA LYS A 40 5.68 3.56 -3.71
C LYS A 40 7.15 3.97 -3.82
N ASN A 41 7.48 5.25 -3.62
CA ASN A 41 8.78 5.79 -4.06
C ASN A 41 9.74 6.09 -2.91
N CYS A 42 9.28 6.14 -1.66
CA CYS A 42 10.13 6.38 -0.51
C CYS A 42 11.06 5.19 -0.30
N LYS A 43 12.35 5.47 -0.07
CA LYS A 43 13.40 4.46 0.16
C LYS A 43 12.99 3.39 1.18
N ASN A 44 12.17 3.76 2.17
CA ASN A 44 11.76 2.89 3.25
C ASN A 44 10.52 2.05 2.94
N THR A 45 9.52 2.60 2.24
CA THR A 45 8.27 1.90 1.95
C THR A 45 8.27 1.19 0.59
N ARG A 46 9.13 1.63 -0.33
CA ARG A 46 9.32 1.04 -1.66
C ARG A 46 9.55 -0.48 -1.63
N PRO A 47 10.42 -1.04 -0.76
CA PRO A 47 10.63 -2.50 -0.73
C PRO A 47 9.35 -3.29 -0.43
N VAL A 48 8.44 -2.73 0.37
CA VAL A 48 7.15 -3.37 0.68
C VAL A 48 6.24 -3.33 -0.55
N TRP A 49 6.21 -2.21 -1.27
CA TRP A 49 5.46 -2.09 -2.52
C TRP A 49 5.98 -3.06 -3.59
N GLU A 50 7.29 -3.08 -3.84
CA GLU A 50 7.94 -3.96 -4.81
C GLU A 50 7.63 -5.44 -4.52
N TRP A 51 7.65 -5.84 -3.24
CA TRP A 51 7.28 -7.20 -2.84
C TRP A 51 5.82 -7.56 -3.15
N VAL A 52 4.90 -6.62 -2.92
CA VAL A 52 3.47 -6.83 -3.24
C VAL A 52 3.26 -6.88 -4.76
N GLU A 53 3.90 -5.99 -5.51
CA GLU A 53 3.86 -5.95 -6.97
C GLU A 53 4.38 -7.26 -7.60
N GLU A 54 5.45 -7.83 -7.04
CA GLU A 54 5.96 -9.14 -7.44
C GLU A 54 4.91 -10.25 -7.23
N ILE A 55 4.20 -10.24 -6.10
CA ILE A 55 3.14 -11.22 -5.83
C ILE A 55 1.99 -11.07 -6.80
N ILE A 56 1.55 -9.84 -7.05
CA ILE A 56 0.43 -9.56 -7.94
C ILE A 56 0.78 -9.99 -9.37
N SER A 57 1.96 -9.63 -9.87
CA SER A 57 2.42 -10.01 -11.20
C SER A 57 2.65 -11.52 -11.34
N LYS A 58 3.38 -12.15 -10.40
CA LYS A 58 3.74 -13.58 -10.52
C LYS A 58 2.58 -14.52 -10.23
N ARG A 59 1.77 -14.25 -9.19
CA ARG A 59 0.71 -15.16 -8.74
C ARG A 59 -0.67 -14.80 -9.27
N LEU A 60 -1.03 -13.51 -9.25
CA LEU A 60 -2.36 -13.09 -9.71
C LEU A 60 -2.41 -12.89 -11.23
N LYS A 61 -1.24 -12.72 -11.88
CA LYS A 61 -1.10 -12.41 -13.31
C LYS A 61 -1.82 -11.11 -13.67
N LEU A 62 -1.65 -10.10 -12.82
CA LEU A 62 -2.19 -8.76 -12.99
C LEU A 62 -1.02 -7.76 -12.97
N VAL A 63 -1.21 -6.62 -13.63
CA VAL A 63 -0.27 -5.50 -13.63
C VAL A 63 -0.91 -4.35 -12.85
N VAL A 64 -0.11 -3.65 -12.06
CA VAL A 64 -0.55 -2.60 -11.16
C VAL A 64 0.40 -1.42 -11.27
N GLU A 65 0.10 -0.52 -12.20
CA GLU A 65 0.91 0.67 -12.40
C GLU A 65 0.56 1.74 -11.36
N ASP A 66 -0.72 1.94 -11.06
CA ASP A 66 -1.16 2.84 -10.00
C ASP A 66 -2.04 2.11 -8.96
N PRO A 67 -1.70 2.16 -7.65
CA PRO A 67 -2.59 1.72 -6.58
C PRO A 67 -4.03 2.26 -6.69
N GLU A 68 -4.22 3.46 -7.27
CA GLU A 68 -5.54 4.06 -7.51
C GLU A 68 -6.38 3.31 -8.52
N GLU A 69 -5.78 2.77 -9.58
CA GLU A 69 -6.50 2.06 -10.64
C GLU A 69 -7.25 0.86 -10.07
N ILE A 70 -6.60 0.10 -9.18
CA ILE A 70 -7.24 -1.06 -8.57
C ILE A 70 -8.39 -0.68 -7.65
N MET A 71 -8.31 0.45 -6.95
CA MET A 71 -9.44 0.89 -6.12
C MET A 71 -10.69 1.19 -6.95
N GLN A 72 -10.52 1.59 -8.21
CA GLN A 72 -11.62 1.75 -9.17
C GLN A 72 -12.13 0.40 -9.70
N MET A 73 -11.35 -0.69 -9.59
CA MET A 73 -11.74 -2.04 -10.01
C MET A 73 -12.73 -2.74 -9.06
N SER A 74 -13.21 -2.06 -8.01
CA SER A 74 -14.20 -2.58 -7.04
C SER A 74 -15.50 -3.12 -7.64
N ILE A 75 -15.74 -2.85 -8.94
CA ILE A 75 -16.91 -3.30 -9.69
C ILE A 75 -16.75 -4.73 -10.27
N VAL A 76 -15.53 -5.28 -10.39
CA VAL A 76 -15.30 -6.57 -11.09
C VAL A 76 -14.97 -7.73 -10.14
N THR A 77 -15.77 -8.80 -10.20
CA THR A 77 -16.00 -9.80 -9.13
C THR A 77 -15.01 -10.97 -9.04
N SER A 78 -13.97 -11.05 -9.89
CA SER A 78 -13.05 -12.20 -9.87
C SER A 78 -12.24 -12.29 -8.57
N MET A 79 -11.98 -13.50 -8.07
CA MET A 79 -11.18 -13.71 -6.85
C MET A 79 -9.77 -13.11 -6.96
N LYS A 80 -9.16 -13.15 -8.14
CA LYS A 80 -7.83 -12.55 -8.41
C LYS A 80 -7.85 -11.03 -8.22
N ARG A 81 -8.85 -10.34 -8.78
CA ARG A 81 -9.00 -8.89 -8.63
C ARG A 81 -9.34 -8.50 -7.18
N LYS A 82 -10.16 -9.30 -6.49
CA LYS A 82 -10.42 -9.13 -5.04
C LYS A 82 -9.15 -9.28 -4.21
N ALA A 83 -8.34 -10.30 -4.49
CA ALA A 83 -7.07 -10.53 -3.81
C ALA A 83 -6.08 -9.39 -4.07
N CYS A 84 -6.01 -8.90 -5.31
CA CYS A 84 -5.20 -7.74 -5.69
C CYS A 84 -5.63 -6.48 -4.95
N LEU A 85 -6.93 -6.15 -4.98
CA LEU A 85 -7.49 -5.00 -4.26
C LEU A 85 -7.20 -5.07 -2.77
N TRP A 86 -7.37 -6.25 -2.16
CA TRP A 86 -7.07 -6.42 -0.74
C TRP A 86 -5.58 -6.19 -0.45
N LEU A 87 -4.67 -6.77 -1.23
CA LEU A 87 -3.22 -6.57 -1.05
C LEU A 87 -2.82 -5.11 -1.18
N VAL A 88 -3.36 -4.41 -2.18
CA VAL A 88 -3.05 -3.00 -2.40
C VAL A 88 -3.64 -2.12 -1.30
N ALA A 89 -4.86 -2.41 -0.83
CA ALA A 89 -5.42 -1.70 0.32
C ALA A 89 -4.57 -1.89 1.59
N GLU A 90 -4.10 -3.11 1.86
CA GLU A 90 -3.23 -3.40 3.00
C GLU A 90 -1.87 -2.71 2.89
N VAL A 91 -1.24 -2.70 1.71
CA VAL A 91 0.06 -2.06 1.53
C VAL A 91 -0.02 -0.55 1.68
N ILE A 92 -1.08 0.08 1.17
CA ILE A 92 -1.36 1.51 1.37
C ILE A 92 -1.52 1.79 2.87
N CYS A 93 -2.38 1.03 3.56
CA CYS A 93 -2.61 1.19 4.99
C CYS A 93 -1.32 1.02 5.81
N PHE A 94 -0.52 0.00 5.48
CA PHE A 94 0.72 -0.29 6.19
C PHE A 94 1.78 0.78 5.97
N ASN A 95 2.02 1.18 4.72
CA ASN A 95 3.05 2.17 4.37
C ASN A 95 2.73 3.56 4.92
N LEU A 96 1.44 3.94 4.95
CA LEU A 96 1.02 5.21 5.54
C LEU A 96 1.14 5.23 7.08
N LYS A 97 0.93 4.10 7.75
CA LYS A 97 1.12 3.98 9.20
C LYS A 97 2.60 3.89 9.59
N ASN A 98 3.42 3.22 8.78
CA ASN A 98 4.79 2.86 9.11
C ASN A 98 5.82 3.56 8.22
N THR A 99 5.54 4.76 7.71
CA THR A 99 6.39 5.43 6.71
C THR A 99 7.87 5.50 7.13
N LYS A 100 8.16 5.65 8.43
CA LYS A 100 9.52 5.76 8.98
C LYS A 100 10.25 4.43 9.19
N ASN A 101 9.54 3.34 9.46
CA ASN A 101 10.15 2.04 9.82
C ASN A 101 9.46 0.84 9.11
N ALA A 102 9.07 0.99 7.85
CA ALA A 102 8.43 -0.09 7.09
C ALA A 102 9.47 -1.15 6.70
N THR A 103 9.23 -2.41 7.07
CA THR A 103 10.02 -3.54 6.57
C THR A 103 9.12 -4.58 5.92
N VAL A 104 9.67 -5.30 4.94
CA VAL A 104 8.96 -6.42 4.28
C VAL A 104 8.61 -7.51 5.29
N LYS A 105 9.48 -7.77 6.28
CA LYS A 105 9.24 -8.78 7.32
C LYS A 105 8.06 -8.42 8.20
N ASP A 106 7.96 -7.16 8.63
CA ASP A 106 6.84 -6.69 9.45
C ASP A 106 5.53 -6.73 8.66
N PHE A 107 5.58 -6.37 7.38
CA PHE A 107 4.42 -6.48 6.51
C PHE A 107 3.98 -7.93 6.31
N GLN A 108 4.91 -8.85 6.05
CA GLN A 108 4.61 -10.29 5.97
C GLN A 108 3.99 -10.82 7.26
N HIS A 109 4.53 -10.42 8.42
CA HIS A 109 3.97 -10.81 9.72
C HIS A 109 2.54 -10.26 9.90
N HIS A 110 2.32 -8.99 9.56
CA HIS A 110 0.99 -8.36 9.56
C HIS A 110 -0.02 -9.13 8.70
N ILE A 111 0.34 -9.46 7.47
CA ILE A 111 -0.50 -10.22 6.54
C ILE A 111 -0.77 -11.63 7.07
N ARG A 112 0.24 -12.34 7.59
CA ARG A 112 0.05 -13.67 8.23
C ARG A 112 -0.95 -13.59 9.37
N LYS A 113 -0.84 -12.58 10.24
CA LYS A 113 -1.72 -12.39 11.40
C LYS A 113 -3.16 -12.13 10.97
N ILE A 114 -3.40 -11.24 10.01
CA ILE A 114 -4.75 -10.98 9.50
C ILE A 114 -5.33 -12.25 8.88
N ARG A 115 -4.57 -12.93 8.01
CA ARG A 115 -5.02 -14.17 7.37
C ARG A 115 -5.40 -15.25 8.37
N TRP A 116 -4.62 -15.42 9.44
CA TRP A 116 -4.90 -16.37 10.49
C TRP A 116 -6.22 -16.03 11.21
N ASN A 117 -6.39 -14.77 11.61
CA ASN A 117 -7.57 -14.31 12.33
C ASN A 117 -8.86 -14.39 11.50
N PHE A 118 -8.76 -14.27 10.17
CA PHE A 118 -9.90 -14.26 9.26
C PHE A 118 -9.90 -15.44 8.27
N ARG A 119 -9.31 -16.58 8.66
CA ARG A 119 -9.04 -17.72 7.76
C ARG A 119 -10.24 -18.14 6.91
N GLU A 120 -11.43 -18.25 7.50
CA GLU A 120 -12.64 -18.66 6.79
C GLU A 120 -13.07 -17.64 5.72
N VAL A 121 -12.96 -16.35 6.03
CA VAL A 121 -13.23 -15.27 5.07
C VAL A 121 -12.23 -15.33 3.93
N PHE A 122 -10.94 -15.54 4.22
CA PHE A 122 -9.92 -15.61 3.19
C PHE A 122 -10.12 -16.80 2.26
N LYS A 123 -10.42 -17.97 2.81
CA LYS A 123 -10.72 -19.17 2.03
C LYS A 123 -11.92 -18.95 1.11
N LYS A 124 -12.98 -18.31 1.62
CA LYS A 124 -14.19 -17.99 0.86
C LYS A 124 -13.97 -16.97 -0.27
N HIS A 125 -13.21 -15.91 -0.02
CA HIS A 125 -13.09 -14.78 -0.96
C HIS A 125 -11.88 -14.86 -1.89
N PHE A 126 -10.82 -15.58 -1.48
CA PHE A 126 -9.54 -15.61 -2.19
C PHE A 126 -9.02 -17.02 -2.45
N GLY A 127 -9.63 -18.06 -1.87
CA GLY A 127 -9.13 -19.44 -1.96
C GLY A 127 -7.68 -19.55 -1.48
N ASN A 128 -6.81 -20.09 -2.32
CA ASN A 128 -5.37 -20.25 -2.03
C ASN A 128 -4.50 -19.10 -2.58
N LEU A 129 -5.09 -18.10 -3.24
CA LEU A 129 -4.35 -17.04 -3.95
C LEU A 129 -3.47 -16.20 -3.01
N LEU A 130 -3.96 -15.97 -1.78
CA LEU A 130 -3.25 -15.19 -0.76
C LEU A 130 -2.38 -16.04 0.17
N ASN A 131 -1.98 -17.25 -0.23
CA ASN A 131 -1.00 -18.04 0.54
C ASN A 131 0.45 -17.60 0.27
N ILE A 132 0.77 -16.35 0.61
CA ILE A 132 1.92 -15.59 0.09
C ILE A 132 3.06 -15.33 1.09
N CYS A 133 3.02 -15.97 2.25
CA CYS A 133 4.01 -15.80 3.31
C CYS A 133 4.41 -17.15 3.88
#